data_AF-A0A538C621-F1
#
_entry.id   AF-A0A538C621-F1
#
_cell.length_a   1.000
_cell.length_b   1.000
_cell.length_c   1.000
_cell.angle_alpha   90.00
_cell.angle_beta   90.00
_cell.angle_gamma   90.00
#
_symmetry.space_group_name_H-M   'P 1'
#
loop_
_entity.id
_entity.type
_entity.pdbx_description
1 polymer ?
#
loop_
_entity_poly.entity_id
_entity_poly.type
_entity_poly.pdbx_seq_one_letter_code
_entity_poly.pdbx_strand_id
1 'polypeptide(L)'
;MAIAAGSGARGVLAEIDQRLAEIERKLEGHRALISERDRLFRARATLLGEPAAGRVSQDDVASYLTEHPGARPGEIAKALGVASGTVSAHLFRGKRSRFSSRGGGWYVRRESAGARRR
;
A
#
# COMPACT_ATOMS: atom_id res chain seq x y z
N MET A 1 -39.28 8.12 -4.38
CA MET A 1 -38.35 8.89 -3.51
C MET A 1 -37.02 8.17 -3.45
N ALA A 2 -35.93 8.80 -3.88
CA ALA A 2 -34.65 8.15 -4.11
C ALA A 2 -33.56 8.65 -3.13
N ILE A 3 -32.98 7.68 -2.42
CA ILE A 3 -31.60 7.59 -1.88
C ILE A 3 -31.23 8.51 -0.69
N ALA A 4 -31.33 7.96 0.53
CA ALA A 4 -30.64 8.45 1.73
C ALA A 4 -29.45 7.55 2.16
N ALA A 5 -28.85 6.78 1.23
CA ALA A 5 -27.73 5.87 1.54
C ALA A 5 -26.33 6.47 1.28
N GLY A 6 -26.24 7.66 0.68
CA GLY A 6 -24.97 8.27 0.24
C GLY A 6 -24.24 9.16 1.24
N SER A 7 -24.87 9.48 2.39
CA SER A 7 -24.34 10.47 3.34
C SER A 7 -23.36 9.86 4.36
N GLY A 8 -23.66 8.65 4.87
CA GLY A 8 -22.82 7.98 5.87
C GLY A 8 -21.43 7.58 5.34
N ALA A 9 -21.36 7.07 4.11
CA ALA A 9 -20.09 6.71 3.49
C ALA A 9 -19.17 7.92 3.25
N ARG A 10 -19.73 9.09 2.93
CA ARG A 10 -18.95 10.34 2.77
C ARG A 10 -18.46 10.87 4.12
N GLY A 11 -19.25 10.74 5.18
CA GLY A 11 -18.83 11.11 6.54
C GLY A 11 -17.64 10.27 7.02
N VAL A 12 -17.70 8.94 6.85
CA VAL A 12 -16.61 8.03 7.19
C VAL A 12 -15.35 8.32 6.36
N LEU A 13 -15.51 8.62 5.06
CA LEU A 13 -14.37 9.00 4.22
C LEU A 13 -13.72 10.31 4.70
N ALA A 14 -14.51 11.31 5.05
CA ALA A 14 -13.99 12.59 5.56
C ALA A 14 -13.24 12.42 6.88
N GLU A 15 -13.73 11.55 7.77
CA GLU A 15 -13.05 11.21 9.03
C GLU A 15 -11.70 10.49 8.76
N ILE A 16 -11.69 9.56 7.81
CA ILE A 16 -10.45 8.88 7.38
C ILE A 16 -9.46 9.90 6.82
N ASP A 17 -9.89 10.80 5.94
CA ASP A 17 -9.03 11.82 5.35
C ASP A 17 -8.47 12.77 6.42
N GLN A 18 -9.27 13.14 7.41
CA GLN A 18 -8.83 13.96 8.53
C GLN A 18 -7.79 13.24 9.40
N ARG A 19 -8.00 11.94 9.68
CA ARG A 19 -7.08 11.12 10.44
C ARG A 19 -5.77 10.91 9.69
N LEU A 20 -5.83 10.71 8.37
CA LEU A 20 -4.66 10.63 7.49
C LEU A 20 -3.87 11.95 7.53
N ALA A 21 -4.53 13.09 7.37
CA ALA A 21 -3.87 14.40 7.41
C ALA A 21 -3.20 14.66 8.77
N GLU A 22 -3.80 14.21 9.88
CA GLU A 22 -3.18 14.32 11.21
C GLU A 22 -1.92 13.44 11.34
N ILE A 23 -1.97 12.21 10.82
CA ILE A 23 -0.81 11.32 10.79
C ILE A 23 0.29 11.90 9.89
N GLU A 24 -0.05 12.44 8.72
CA GLU A 24 0.91 13.09 7.82
C GLU A 24 1.60 14.28 8.50
N ARG A 25 0.87 15.12 9.23
CA ARG A 25 1.47 16.21 10.02
C ARG A 25 2.42 15.70 11.10
N LYS A 26 2.12 14.57 11.75
CA LYS A 26 3.03 13.94 12.73
C LYS A 26 4.28 13.39 12.06
N LEU A 27 4.12 12.81 10.86
CA LEU A 27 5.25 12.33 10.06
C LEU A 27 6.12 13.47 9.53
N GLU A 28 5.55 14.66 9.33
CA GLU A 28 6.29 15.87 8.94
C GLU A 28 7.46 16.16 9.88
N GLY A 29 7.21 16.13 11.19
CA GLY A 29 8.22 16.34 12.22
C GLY A 29 9.34 15.28 12.23
N HIS A 30 9.12 14.16 11.54
CA HIS A 30 10.05 13.04 11.45
C HIS A 30 10.67 12.90 10.04
N ARG A 31 10.44 13.84 9.11
CA ARG A 31 10.95 13.75 7.73
C ARG A 31 12.47 13.57 7.64
N ALA A 32 13.22 14.20 8.55
CA ALA A 32 14.67 14.06 8.62
C ALA A 32 15.07 12.61 8.95
N LEU A 33 14.42 12.00 9.95
CA LEU A 33 14.67 10.61 10.34
C LEU A 33 14.21 9.61 9.27
N ILE A 34 13.10 9.91 8.58
CA ILE A 34 12.64 9.11 7.44
C ILE A 34 13.66 9.14 6.30
N SER A 35 14.19 10.33 5.98
CA SER A 35 15.22 10.50 4.95
C SER A 35 16.51 9.77 5.32
N GLU A 36 16.95 9.87 6.58
CA GLU A 36 18.16 9.19 7.04
C GLU A 36 17.99 7.67 7.05
N ARG A 37 16.83 7.18 7.50
CA ARG A 37 16.49 5.75 7.38
C ARG A 37 16.59 5.31 5.91
N ASP A 38 15.95 6.02 4.99
CA ASP A 38 15.95 5.64 3.56
C ASP A 38 17.36 5.64 2.97
N ARG A 39 18.19 6.61 3.36
CA ARG A 39 19.62 6.65 3.00
C ARG A 39 20.35 5.41 3.51
N LEU A 40 20.18 5.05 4.78
CA LEU A 40 20.83 3.89 5.39
C LEU A 40 20.37 2.58 4.76
N PHE A 41 19.08 2.44 4.43
CA PHE A 41 18.57 1.28 3.71
C PHE A 41 19.22 1.13 2.33
N ARG A 42 19.37 2.23 1.58
CA ARG A 42 20.07 2.19 0.28
C ARG A 42 21.53 1.81 0.43
N ALA A 43 22.23 2.38 1.42
CA ALA A 43 23.62 2.03 1.69
C ALA A 43 23.77 0.54 2.04
N ARG A 44 22.89 0.01 2.90
CA ARG A 44 22.85 -1.41 3.24
C ARG A 44 22.61 -2.27 2.01
N ALA A 45 21.65 -1.90 1.16
CA ALA A 45 21.33 -2.65 -0.05
C ALA A 45 22.54 -2.73 -1.01
N THR A 46 23.24 -1.61 -1.22
CA THR A 46 24.49 -1.58 -2.00
C THR A 46 25.56 -2.51 -1.42
N LEU A 47 25.74 -2.49 -0.10
CA LEU A 47 26.75 -3.33 0.56
C LEU A 47 26.42 -4.82 0.51
N LEU A 48 25.14 -5.19 0.44
CA LEU A 48 24.68 -6.58 0.39
C LEU A 48 24.36 -7.06 -1.03
N GLY A 49 24.49 -6.20 -2.05
CA GLY A 49 24.06 -6.52 -3.41
C GLY A 49 22.54 -6.69 -3.57
N GLU A 50 21.75 -6.18 -2.62
CA GLU A 50 20.29 -6.19 -2.67
C GLU A 50 19.81 -5.03 -3.57
N PRO A 51 18.71 -5.18 -4.32
CA PRO A 51 18.14 -4.09 -5.11
C PRO A 51 17.73 -2.92 -4.20
N ALA A 52 18.14 -1.69 -4.57
CA ALA A 52 17.94 -0.50 -3.75
C ALA A 52 16.45 -0.22 -3.48
N ALA A 53 16.04 -0.31 -2.21
CA ALA A 53 14.74 0.12 -1.72
C ALA A 53 14.55 1.63 -1.97
N GLY A 54 13.80 1.98 -3.01
CA GLY A 54 13.60 3.39 -3.37
C GLY A 54 12.36 3.66 -4.21
N ARG A 55 11.84 2.66 -4.91
CA ARG A 55 10.53 2.73 -5.57
C ARG A 55 9.87 1.36 -5.44
N VAL A 56 9.13 1.17 -4.34
CA VAL A 56 8.19 0.04 -4.29
C VAL A 56 7.20 0.22 -5.43
N SER A 57 7.18 -0.75 -6.33
CA SER A 57 6.27 -0.80 -7.46
C SER A 57 4.98 -1.55 -7.06
N GLN A 58 3.98 -1.53 -7.95
CA GLN A 58 2.84 -2.44 -7.78
C GLN A 58 3.24 -3.91 -7.94
N ASP A 59 4.33 -4.21 -8.66
CA ASP A 59 4.81 -5.58 -8.82
C ASP A 59 5.38 -6.10 -7.50
N ASP A 60 6.15 -5.28 -6.78
CA ASP A 60 6.70 -5.67 -5.48
C ASP A 60 5.60 -5.96 -4.45
N VAL A 61 4.55 -5.13 -4.45
CA VAL A 61 3.36 -5.35 -3.62
C VAL A 61 2.61 -6.61 -4.03
N ALA A 62 2.50 -6.90 -5.34
CA ALA A 62 1.82 -8.09 -5.85
C ALA A 62 2.60 -9.38 -5.54
N SER A 63 3.92 -9.37 -5.68
CA SER A 63 4.78 -10.50 -5.32
C SER A 63 4.62 -10.83 -3.83
N TYR A 64 4.73 -9.83 -2.96
CA TYR A 64 4.53 -10.03 -1.52
C TYR A 64 3.12 -10.57 -1.19
N LEU A 65 2.07 -10.05 -1.83
CA LEU A 65 0.70 -10.52 -1.59
C LEU A 65 0.40 -11.91 -2.18
N THR A 66 1.21 -12.38 -3.14
CA THR A 66 1.12 -13.74 -3.66
C THR A 66 1.61 -14.74 -2.62
N GLU A 67 2.69 -14.39 -1.91
CA GLU A 67 3.27 -15.20 -0.83
C GLU A 67 2.51 -15.04 0.49
N HIS A 68 1.93 -13.86 0.75
CA HIS A 68 1.23 -13.51 1.98
C HIS A 68 -0.21 -13.00 1.71
N PRO A 69 -1.11 -13.88 1.24
CA PRO A 69 -2.48 -13.49 0.93
C PRO A 69 -3.23 -13.06 2.19
N GLY A 70 -3.80 -11.85 2.16
CA GLY A 70 -4.51 -11.25 3.29
C GLY A 70 -3.68 -10.31 4.15
N ALA A 71 -2.42 -10.06 3.79
CA ALA A 71 -1.57 -9.12 4.51
C ALA A 71 -2.17 -7.70 4.54
N ARG A 72 -1.93 -7.02 5.66
CA ARG A 72 -2.31 -5.62 5.90
C ARG A 72 -1.25 -4.68 5.35
N PRO A 73 -1.62 -3.44 4.97
CA PRO A 73 -0.65 -2.47 4.43
C PRO A 73 0.59 -2.25 5.32
N GLY A 74 0.42 -2.30 6.65
CA GLY A 74 1.54 -2.17 7.59
C GLY A 74 2.52 -3.35 7.57
N GLU A 75 2.04 -4.56 7.29
CA GLU A 75 2.88 -5.78 7.20
C GLU A 75 3.71 -5.74 5.90
N ILE A 76 3.05 -5.39 4.80
CA ILE A 76 3.69 -5.19 3.49
C ILE A 76 4.73 -4.06 3.58
N ALA A 77 4.38 -2.95 4.23
CA ALA A 77 5.27 -1.80 4.41
C ALA A 77 6.52 -2.15 5.22
N LYS A 78 6.35 -2.93 6.30
CA LYS A 78 7.46 -3.44 7.10
C LYS A 78 8.37 -4.35 6.28
N ALA A 79 7.79 -5.27 5.49
CA ALA A 79 8.56 -6.19 4.67
C ALA A 79 9.33 -5.49 3.55
N LEU A 80 8.72 -4.48 2.91
CA LEU A 80 9.31 -3.75 1.81
C LEU A 80 10.15 -2.53 2.24
N GLY A 81 10.26 -2.27 3.55
CA GLY A 81 11.06 -1.16 4.09
C GLY A 81 10.55 0.23 3.71
N VAL A 82 9.23 0.38 3.45
CA VAL A 82 8.62 1.66 3.03
C VAL A 82 7.53 2.13 3.98
N ALA A 83 7.05 3.37 3.78
CA ALA A 83 5.92 3.89 4.54
C ALA A 83 4.61 3.15 4.15
N SER A 84 3.75 2.91 5.14
CA SER A 84 2.44 2.29 4.89
C SER A 84 1.56 3.12 3.96
N GLY A 85 1.73 4.46 3.93
CA GLY A 85 1.04 5.33 2.98
C GLY A 85 1.42 5.03 1.52
N THR A 86 2.71 4.77 1.24
CA THR A 86 3.20 4.38 -0.08
C THR A 86 2.55 3.08 -0.54
N VAL A 87 2.54 2.06 0.32
CA VAL A 87 1.87 0.78 0.02
C VAL A 87 0.38 0.97 -0.21
N SER A 88 -0.31 1.70 0.67
CA SER A 88 -1.73 2.02 0.51
C SER A 88 -2.01 2.70 -0.83
N ALA A 89 -1.21 3.68 -1.24
CA ALA A 89 -1.36 4.35 -2.53
C ALA A 89 -1.26 3.37 -3.71
N HIS A 90 -0.30 2.43 -3.69
CA HIS A 90 -0.18 1.38 -4.71
C HIS A 90 -1.38 0.43 -4.72
N LEU A 91 -1.81 -0.02 -3.54
CA LEU A 91 -2.97 -0.91 -3.37
C LEU A 91 -4.26 -0.28 -3.86
N PHE A 92 -4.53 0.98 -3.48
CA PHE A 92 -5.72 1.71 -3.91
C PHE A 92 -5.70 2.04 -5.39
N ARG A 93 -4.55 2.47 -5.94
CA ARG A 93 -4.38 2.70 -7.39
C ARG A 93 -4.64 1.42 -8.20
N GLY A 94 -4.29 0.26 -7.66
CA GLY A 94 -4.50 -1.05 -8.29
C GLY A 94 -5.78 -1.78 -7.85
N LYS A 95 -6.63 -1.21 -6.98
CA LYS A 95 -7.74 -1.93 -6.31
C LYS A 95 -8.81 -2.51 -7.26
N ARG A 96 -8.94 -1.94 -8.46
CA ARG A 96 -9.94 -2.39 -9.44
C ARG A 96 -9.36 -3.30 -10.51
N SER A 97 -8.05 -3.21 -10.77
CA SER A 97 -7.37 -3.96 -11.82
C SER A 97 -6.60 -5.16 -11.28
N ARG A 98 -5.88 -4.99 -10.17
CA ARG A 98 -4.80 -5.90 -9.77
C ARG A 98 -4.88 -6.39 -8.34
N PHE A 99 -5.46 -5.59 -7.44
CA PHE A 99 -5.61 -5.94 -6.03
C PHE A 99 -7.08 -6.03 -5.67
N SER A 100 -7.38 -6.74 -4.59
CA SER A 100 -8.69 -6.74 -3.96
C SER A 100 -8.53 -6.69 -2.45
N SER A 101 -9.42 -5.95 -1.79
CA SER A 101 -9.48 -5.91 -0.33
C SER A 101 -10.73 -6.66 0.12
N ARG A 102 -10.56 -7.62 1.03
CA ARG A 102 -11.64 -8.39 1.66
C ARG A 102 -11.22 -8.77 3.08
N GLY A 103 -12.15 -8.71 4.03
CA GLY A 103 -11.87 -9.10 5.43
C GLY A 103 -10.75 -8.33 6.13
N GLY A 104 -10.47 -7.09 5.71
CA GLY A 104 -9.39 -6.28 6.29
C GLY A 104 -7.97 -6.61 5.77
N GLY A 105 -7.85 -7.56 4.84
CA GLY A 105 -6.60 -7.94 4.18
C GLY A 105 -6.60 -7.61 2.68
N TRP A 106 -5.42 -7.62 2.08
CA TRP A 106 -5.24 -7.42 0.64
C TRP A 106 -4.82 -8.71 -0.07
N TYR A 107 -5.25 -8.86 -1.32
CA TYR A 107 -5.00 -10.02 -2.15
C TYR A 107 -4.71 -9.55 -3.59
N VAL A 108 -3.84 -10.26 -4.29
CA VAL A 108 -3.75 -10.15 -5.75
C VAL A 108 -5.03 -10.72 -6.35
N ARG A 109 -5.63 -10.02 -7.30
CA ARG A 109 -6.73 -10.59 -8.10
C ARG A 109 -6.14 -11.71 -8.93
N ARG A 110 -6.72 -12.91 -8.87
CA ARG A 110 -6.50 -13.87 -9.95
C ARG A 110 -6.96 -13.18 -11.23
N GLU A 111 -6.06 -13.02 -12.20
CA GLU A 111 -6.49 -12.82 -13.57
C GLU A 111 -7.58 -13.87 -13.84
N SER A 112 -8.71 -13.43 -14.36
CA SER A 112 -9.67 -14.37 -14.94
C SER A 112 -8.90 -15.12 -16.03
N ALA A 113 -8.42 -16.32 -15.71
CA ALA A 113 -7.88 -17.27 -16.68
C ALA A 113 -9.04 -17.62 -17.62
N GLY A 114 -9.18 -16.82 -18.68
CA GLY A 114 -10.37 -16.82 -19.51
C GLY A 114 -10.18 -16.03 -20.79
N ALA A 115 -9.04 -16.19 -21.47
CA ALA A 115 -8.91 -15.88 -22.90
C ALA A 115 -7.58 -16.42 -23.47
N ARG A 116 -7.43 -17.74 -23.54
CA ARG A 116 -6.56 -18.42 -24.54
C ARG A 116 -6.74 -19.93 -24.48
N ARG A 117 -7.89 -20.38 -24.99
CA ARG A 117 -8.04 -21.69 -25.64
C ARG A 117 -9.07 -21.52 -26.74
N ARG A 118 -8.57 -21.32 -27.96
CA ARG A 118 -9.05 -21.91 -29.22
C ARG A 118 -8.04 -21.52 -30.30
#